data_AF-A0A194X996-F1
#
_entry.id   AF-A0A194X996-F1
#
_cell.length_a   1.000
_cell.length_b   1.000
_cell.length_c   1.000
_cell.angle_alpha   90.00
_cell.angle_beta   90.00
_cell.angle_gamma   90.00
#
_symmetry.space_group_name_H-M   'P 1'
#
loop_
_entity.id
_entity.type
_entity.pdbx_description
1 polymer ?
#
loop_
_entity_poly.entity_id
_entity_poly.type
_entity_poly.pdbx_seq_one_letter_code
_entity_poly.pdbx_strand_id
1 'polypeptide(L)'
;MALTDTLDDLISERRIEPQLAMKILANFDRSITEVLADKVKARLTFKGHLDTYRFCDEVWTFLIKDVTFKMENSSQTVVADKVKIVSCNSKRPGDPQ
;
A
#
# COMPACT_ATOMS: atom_id res chain seq x y z
N MET A 1 4.85 -6.06 7.12
CA MET A 1 5.35 -7.42 7.37
C MET A 1 5.46 -7.68 8.87
N ALA A 2 5.96 -6.75 9.70
CA ALA A 2 6.04 -6.98 11.16
C ALA A 2 4.78 -7.59 11.83
N LEU A 3 3.56 -7.15 11.46
CA LEU A 3 2.33 -7.75 11.98
C LEU A 3 2.13 -9.21 11.54
N THR A 4 2.29 -9.51 10.24
CA THR A 4 2.15 -10.88 9.72
C THR A 4 3.20 -11.80 10.32
N ASP A 5 4.45 -11.34 10.42
CA ASP A 5 5.55 -12.10 10.98
C ASP A 5 5.26 -12.45 12.46
N THR A 6 4.77 -11.48 13.23
CA THR A 6 4.37 -11.71 14.64
C THR A 6 3.19 -12.69 14.74
N LEU A 7 2.21 -12.61 13.85
CA LEU A 7 1.08 -13.53 13.85
C LEU A 7 1.52 -14.96 13.50
N ASP A 8 2.43 -15.11 12.54
CA ASP A 8 3.00 -16.39 12.15
C ASP A 8 3.80 -17.02 13.31
N ASP A 9 4.60 -16.22 14.02
CA ASP A 9 5.32 -16.66 15.22
C ASP A 9 4.33 -17.17 16.29
N LEU A 10 3.27 -16.41 16.59
CA LEU A 10 2.25 -16.80 17.58
C LEU A 10 1.48 -18.07 17.18
N ILE A 11 1.25 -18.27 15.88
CA ILE A 11 0.65 -19.51 15.36
C ILE A 11 1.63 -20.68 15.54
N SER A 12 2.92 -20.48 15.22
CA SER A 12 3.95 -21.50 15.35
C SER A 12 4.14 -21.96 16.80
N GLU A 13 4.04 -21.04 17.75
CA GLU A 13 4.06 -21.28 19.20
C GLU A 13 2.73 -21.86 19.73
N ARG A 14 1.73 -22.07 18.87
CA ARG A 14 0.37 -22.53 19.22
C ARG A 14 -0.34 -21.64 20.24
N ARG A 15 -0.03 -20.34 20.25
CA ARG A 15 -0.64 -19.35 21.15
C ARG A 15 -1.93 -18.78 20.59
N ILE A 16 -2.08 -18.76 19.27
CA ILE A 16 -3.30 -18.36 18.57
C ILE A 16 -3.61 -19.33 17.43
N GLU A 17 -4.90 -19.44 17.09
CA GLU A 17 -5.35 -20.19 15.93
C GLU A 17 -5.20 -19.36 14.64
N PRO A 18 -4.92 -19.97 13.47
CA PRO A 18 -4.82 -19.27 12.19
C PRO A 18 -6.07 -18.45 11.85
N GLN A 19 -7.26 -18.93 12.24
CA GLN A 19 -8.52 -18.21 12.03
C GLN A 19 -8.58 -16.88 12.80
N LEU A 20 -7.96 -16.82 13.98
CA LEU A 20 -7.89 -15.57 14.74
C LEU A 20 -6.92 -14.59 14.09
N ALA A 21 -5.77 -15.05 13.61
CA ALA A 21 -4.82 -14.21 12.86
C ALA A 21 -5.47 -13.58 11.62
N MET A 22 -6.25 -14.35 10.85
CA MET A 22 -7.00 -13.83 9.70
C MET A 22 -7.99 -12.72 10.08
N LYS A 23 -8.67 -12.85 11.23
CA LYS A 23 -9.56 -11.79 11.75
C LYS A 23 -8.78 -10.53 12.16
N ILE A 24 -7.60 -10.70 12.75
CA ILE A 24 -6.72 -9.57 13.12
C ILE A 24 -6.26 -8.83 11.85
N LEU A 25 -5.85 -9.56 10.80
CA LEU A 25 -5.46 -8.97 9.52
C LEU A 25 -6.61 -8.21 8.86
N ALA A 26 -7.82 -8.79 8.82
CA ALA A 26 -8.99 -8.10 8.28
C ALA A 26 -9.31 -6.80 9.05
N ASN A 27 -9.14 -6.79 10.37
CA ASN A 27 -9.31 -5.59 11.18
C ASN A 27 -8.20 -4.57 10.93
N PHE A 28 -6.97 -5.03 10.72
CA PHE A 28 -5.84 -4.17 10.35
C PHE A 28 -6.10 -3.48 9.00
N ASP A 29 -6.53 -4.22 7.97
CA ASP A 29 -6.83 -3.68 6.64
C ASP A 29 -7.88 -2.57 6.69
N ARG A 30 -8.92 -2.77 7.50
CA ARG A 30 -9.92 -1.74 7.77
C ARG A 30 -9.30 -0.52 8.45
N SER A 31 -8.58 -0.74 9.54
CA SER A 31 -8.03 0.35 10.37
C SER A 31 -7.01 1.20 9.60
N ILE A 32 -6.12 0.59 8.82
CA ILE A 32 -5.13 1.35 8.03
C ILE A 32 -5.81 2.18 6.95
N THR A 33 -6.84 1.65 6.29
CA THR A 33 -7.59 2.37 5.26
C THR A 33 -8.28 3.60 5.84
N GLU A 34 -8.96 3.45 6.98
CA GLU A 34 -9.62 4.56 7.69
C GLU A 34 -8.61 5.63 8.14
N VAL A 35 -7.50 5.22 8.78
CA VAL A 35 -6.47 6.16 9.27
C VAL A 35 -5.79 6.90 8.14
N LEU A 36 -5.46 6.23 7.03
CA LEU A 36 -4.86 6.88 5.86
C LEU A 36 -5.78 7.94 5.26
N ALA A 37 -7.08 7.65 5.11
CA ALA A 37 -8.06 8.61 4.58
C ALA A 37 -8.25 9.82 5.51
N ASP A 38 -8.36 9.57 6.81
CA ASP A 38 -8.75 10.60 7.77
C ASP A 38 -7.56 11.46 8.21
N LYS A 39 -6.42 10.84 8.50
CA LYS A 39 -5.30 11.49 9.20
C LYS A 39 -4.18 11.95 8.27
N VAL A 40 -3.98 11.30 7.13
CA VAL A 40 -2.86 11.66 6.23
C VAL A 40 -3.30 12.74 5.26
N LYS A 41 -2.67 13.92 5.37
CA LYS A 41 -2.89 15.08 4.48
C LYS A 41 -1.66 15.45 3.66
N ALA A 42 -0.54 14.78 3.90
CA ALA A 42 0.69 15.00 3.16
C ALA A 42 0.49 14.71 1.67
N ARG A 43 1.00 15.58 0.81
CA ARG A 43 0.94 15.45 -0.64
C ARG A 43 2.36 15.36 -1.19
N LEU A 44 2.49 14.59 -2.26
CA LEU A 44 3.73 14.45 -2.99
C LEU A 44 3.45 14.50 -4.49
N THR A 45 4.48 14.87 -5.25
CA THR A 45 4.51 14.75 -6.71
C THR A 45 5.72 13.92 -7.10
N PHE A 46 5.66 13.23 -8.24
CA PHE A 46 6.80 12.50 -8.76
C PHE A 46 6.92 12.65 -10.27
N LYS A 47 8.14 12.51 -10.77
CA LYS A 47 8.47 12.45 -12.19
C LYS A 47 9.45 11.31 -12.44
N GLY A 48 9.33 10.63 -13.57
CA GLY A 48 10.20 9.54 -13.98
C GLY A 48 9.80 9.00 -15.34
N HIS A 49 10.48 7.97 -15.81
CA HIS A 49 10.25 7.32 -17.10
C HIS A 49 9.44 6.04 -16.93
N LEU A 50 8.28 5.94 -17.57
CA LEU A 50 7.48 4.70 -17.53
C LEU A 50 8.22 3.58 -18.29
N ASP A 51 8.46 2.46 -17.62
CA ASP A 51 9.09 1.27 -18.19
C ASP A 51 8.02 0.30 -18.73
N THR A 52 7.05 -0.05 -17.89
CA THR A 52 5.91 -0.89 -18.27
C THR A 52 4.73 -0.64 -17.35
N TYR A 53 3.53 -1.01 -17.79
CA TYR A 53 2.30 -0.93 -17.02
C TYR A 53 1.41 -2.16 -17.23
N ARG A 54 0.54 -2.44 -16.27
CA ARG A 54 -0.49 -3.49 -16.34
C ARG A 54 -1.72 -3.04 -15.59
N PHE A 55 -2.88 -3.35 -16.16
CA PHE A 55 -4.17 -3.29 -15.48
C PHE A 55 -4.81 -4.68 -15.51
N CYS A 56 -5.10 -5.24 -14.35
CA CYS A 56 -5.75 -6.54 -14.19
C CYS A 56 -6.50 -6.54 -12.86
N ASP A 57 -7.71 -7.11 -12.83
CA ASP A 57 -8.54 -7.23 -11.62
C ASP A 57 -8.71 -5.89 -10.86
N GLU A 58 -8.94 -4.81 -11.61
CA GLU A 58 -9.08 -3.45 -11.06
C GLU A 58 -7.85 -2.88 -10.33
N VAL A 59 -6.69 -3.52 -10.50
CA VAL A 59 -5.41 -3.06 -9.95
C VAL A 59 -4.50 -2.60 -11.07
N TRP A 60 -4.04 -1.34 -10.95
CA TRP A 60 -2.97 -0.80 -11.77
C TRP A 60 -1.61 -1.13 -11.17
N THR A 61 -0.68 -1.57 -12.02
CA THR A 61 0.73 -1.73 -11.67
C THR A 61 1.59 -0.97 -12.68
N PHE A 62 2.44 -0.08 -12.20
CA PHE A 62 3.41 0.68 -13.01
C PHE A 62 4.83 0.35 -12.56
N LEU A 63 5.75 0.15 -13.50
CA LEU A 63 7.18 0.19 -13.25
C LEU A 63 7.74 1.48 -13.85
N ILE A 64 8.40 2.29 -13.02
CA ILE A 64 8.92 3.60 -13.41
C ILE A 64 10.42 3.64 -13.09
N LYS A 65 11.22 4.16 -14.02
CA LYS A 65 12.67 4.35 -13.90
C LYS A 65 13.01 5.81 -13.63
N ASP A 66 14.17 6.04 -13.02
CA ASP A 66 14.75 7.37 -12.78
C ASP A 66 13.75 8.33 -12.11
N VAL A 67 13.16 7.88 -11.01
CA VAL A 67 12.04 8.56 -10.35
C VAL A 67 12.56 9.58 -9.34
N THR A 68 12.04 10.80 -9.40
CA THR A 68 12.24 11.84 -8.39
C THR A 68 10.91 12.19 -7.73
N PHE A 69 10.83 12.01 -6.42
CA PHE A 69 9.71 12.41 -5.58
C PHE A 69 9.99 13.75 -4.91
N LYS A 70 8.96 14.61 -4.86
CA LYS A 70 8.98 15.89 -4.15
C LYS A 70 7.78 15.96 -3.22
N MET A 71 8.01 16.17 -1.93
CA MET A 71 6.93 16.41 -0.97
C MET A 71 6.58 17.90 -0.95
N GLU A 72 5.29 18.23 -0.86
CA GLU A 72 4.81 19.62 -0.99
C GLU A 72 5.41 20.57 0.06
N ASN A 73 5.64 20.09 1.28
CA ASN A 73 6.15 20.88 2.41
C ASN A 73 7.59 20.53 2.80
N SER A 74 8.35 19.86 1.94
CA SER A 74 9.75 19.51 2.22
C SER A 74 10.64 19.95 1.07
N SER A 75 11.77 20.58 1.40
CA SER A 75 12.83 20.85 0.44
C SER A 75 13.58 19.59 0.02
N GLN A 76 13.36 18.47 0.72
CA GLN A 76 14.01 17.20 0.40
C GLN A 76 13.32 16.50 -0.77
N THR A 77 14.14 16.11 -1.73
CA THR A 77 13.75 15.26 -2.86
C THR A 77 14.28 13.85 -2.64
N VAL A 78 13.44 12.85 -2.91
CA VAL A 78 13.85 11.45 -2.86
C VAL A 78 14.00 10.94 -4.29
N VAL A 79 15.14 10.33 -4.60
CA VAL A 79 15.43 9.77 -5.92
C VAL A 79 15.52 8.24 -5.85
N ALA A 80 15.09 7.56 -6.90
CA ALA A 80 15.15 6.10 -7.01
C ALA A 80 15.29 5.65 -8.47
N ASP A 81 16.20 4.72 -8.73
CA ASP A 81 16.46 4.20 -10.09
C ASP A 81 15.25 3.45 -10.65
N LYS A 82 14.49 2.76 -9.78
CA LYS A 82 13.31 1.99 -10.17
C LYS A 82 12.28 1.94 -9.05
N VAL A 83 11.02 2.17 -9.40
CA VAL A 83 9.87 2.10 -8.48
C VAL A 83 8.77 1.25 -9.10
N LYS A 84 8.13 0.42 -8.26
CA LYS A 84 6.88 -0.27 -8.59
C LYS A 84 5.73 0.41 -7.85
N ILE A 85 4.77 0.95 -8.58
CA ILE A 85 3.53 1.51 -8.03
C ILE A 85 2.42 0.48 -8.24
N VAL A 86 1.73 0.09 -7.16
CA VAL A 86 0.53 -0.75 -7.20
C VAL A 86 -0.62 0.08 -6.65
N SER A 87 -1.66 0.28 -7.45
CA SER A 87 -2.81 1.12 -7.10
C SER A 87 -4.10 0.33 -7.29
N CYS A 88 -4.83 0.13 -6.21
CA CYS A 88 -6.19 -0.40 -6.26
C CYS A 88 -7.18 0.72 -6.60
N ASN A 89 -8.31 0.35 -7.18
CA ASN A 89 -9.42 1.28 -7.35
C ASN A 89 -9.92 1.78 -5.98
N SER A 90 -10.19 3.08 -5.86
CA SER A 90 -10.71 3.69 -4.63
C SER A 90 -12.21 3.51 -4.45
N LYS A 91 -12.92 3.01 -5.48
CA LYS A 91 -14.36 2.72 -5.41
C LYS A 91 -14.61 1.51 -4.50
N ARG A 92 -15.68 1.57 -3.71
CA ARG A 92 -16.14 0.40 -2.94
C ARG A 92 -16.76 -0.61 -3.91
N PRO A 93 -16.60 -1.92 -3.69
CA PRO A 93 -17.31 -2.93 -4.47
C PRO A 93 -18.82 -2.65 -4.43
N GLY A 94 -19.42 -2.30 -5.57
CA GLY A 94 -20.85 -2.00 -5.71
C GLY A 94 -21.24 -0.56 -6.04
N ASP A 95 -20.30 0.40 -6.10
CA ASP A 95 -20.61 1.75 -6.60
C ASP A 95 -20.71 1.78 -8.13
N PRO A 96 -21.77 2.38 -8.72
CA PRO A 96 -21.90 2.49 -10.18
C PRO A 96 -20.79 3.35 -10.80
N GLN A 97 -20.58 3.14 -12.09
CA GLN A 97 -19.44 3.68 -12.83
C GLN A 97 -19.54 5.20 -13.03
#